data_AF-A0A1Y2G560-F1
#
_entry.id   AF-A0A1Y2G560-F1
#
_cell.length_a   1.000
_cell.length_b   1.000
_cell.length_c   1.000
_cell.angle_alpha   90.00
_cell.angle_beta   90.00
_cell.angle_gamma   90.00
#
_symmetry.space_group_name_H-M   'P 1'
#
loop_
_entity.id
_entity.type
_entity.pdbx_description
1 polymer ?
#
loop_
_entity_poly.entity_id
_entity_poly.type
_entity_poly.pdbx_seq_one_letter_code
_entity_poly.pdbx_strand_id
1 'polypeptide(L)'
;MNYSAEWPNTLTGSPMASQDLANRMAGPVLMGTAAQLFIAGSVYSNALQYWRSLPSSRDSKPLRFAIVAVLLLLSWACVMCVIDIWSWGVSQNRSAQGLEATSVMDAMTPLPAMLVGVLVQSVFVTRAMSLFTNRRIRNVWTVYMILAITMSFVGGIGTVAMDFRYAFNTVDDALPLNWDIVLSAWMWCSFIVDVSISITMCILLSSRLAGFNERTDSALMSLMYLSIESAVPTAIVALVAGCSLHIRPALLLLPLVEAANMRSSLATTALVAATILPFTLASSQDSHTPIDHSRFARRSKRQPYKLDWKSAGTSFFDDWDFFTETDPTGGSVNYVDSDAAWAQGLVTASKDSAEIKVDSTSWLGNGDYRDSVRIVSKKTFHLGSLVILDLARAPYGPASWPAFWSVGNDWPSQGEIDILEGVNDGTLNQMTLHTTSGCTLATPMSANGTISTTDCDSSGDNLGCAVIDTSTEFSGKGLNDAGGAVFATLFDESGISIWRWTKGTAPSDTTNGDPRPSNWGKPVAQWAASSCDMDDFFGPQKLIFDITLCGDWAGSDDVWASAGYSKSCSTMVQDPTNFVNAVFEVNSVQVFKQK
;
A
#
# COMPACT_ATOMS: atom_id res chain seq x y z
N MET A 1 -46.79 -39.03 4.61
CA MET A 1 -47.96 -38.37 5.22
C MET A 1 -48.74 -37.73 4.09
N ASN A 2 -50.05 -37.95 3.97
CA ASN A 2 -50.86 -37.30 2.94
C ASN A 2 -50.87 -35.79 3.20
N TYR A 3 -50.12 -35.03 2.40
CA TYR A 3 -50.03 -33.56 2.48
C TYR A 3 -51.21 -32.85 1.77
N SER A 4 -52.24 -33.59 1.36
CA SER A 4 -53.37 -33.13 0.54
C SER A 4 -54.59 -32.69 1.34
N ALA A 5 -54.41 -32.10 2.52
CA ALA A 5 -55.52 -31.51 3.26
C ALA A 5 -55.84 -30.13 2.65
N GLU A 6 -56.71 -30.13 1.65
CA GLU A 6 -57.20 -28.92 1.02
C GLU A 6 -58.33 -28.30 1.86
N TRP A 7 -58.17 -27.05 2.28
CA TRP A 7 -59.19 -26.31 3.02
C TRP A 7 -59.95 -25.37 2.07
N PRO A 8 -61.27 -25.19 2.23
CA PRO A 8 -62.03 -24.29 1.35
C PRO A 8 -61.62 -22.83 1.57
N ASN A 9 -61.21 -22.15 0.49
CA ASN A 9 -60.95 -20.72 0.52
C ASN A 9 -62.26 -19.95 0.78
N THR A 10 -62.35 -19.23 1.89
CA THR A 10 -63.57 -18.47 2.27
C THR A 10 -63.85 -17.26 1.37
N LEU A 11 -62.90 -16.85 0.52
CA LEU A 11 -63.01 -15.73 -0.42
C LEU A 11 -63.24 -16.16 -1.88
N THR A 12 -62.72 -17.33 -2.30
CA THR A 12 -62.76 -17.78 -3.71
C THR A 12 -63.43 -19.14 -3.92
N GLY A 13 -63.77 -19.87 -2.84
CA GLY A 13 -64.42 -21.18 -2.90
C GLY A 13 -63.54 -22.33 -3.42
N SER A 14 -62.28 -22.07 -3.79
CA SER A 14 -61.35 -23.07 -4.31
C SER A 14 -60.54 -23.76 -3.20
N PRO A 15 -60.07 -25.00 -3.40
CA PRO A 15 -59.22 -25.69 -2.44
C PRO A 15 -57.87 -24.97 -2.22
N MET A 16 -57.49 -24.75 -0.96
CA MET A 16 -56.23 -24.14 -0.55
C MET A 16 -55.26 -25.19 0.01
N ALA A 17 -53.98 -25.04 -0.31
CA ALA A 17 -52.89 -25.80 0.29
C ALA A 17 -52.82 -25.61 1.81
N SER A 18 -52.29 -26.61 2.51
CA SER A 18 -52.00 -26.49 3.94
C SER A 18 -51.00 -25.36 4.22
N GLN A 19 -51.12 -24.71 5.38
CA GLN A 19 -50.18 -23.64 5.78
C GLN A 19 -48.73 -24.14 5.84
N ASP A 20 -48.51 -25.41 6.20
CA ASP A 20 -47.18 -26.04 6.21
C ASP A 20 -46.60 -26.11 4.80
N LEU A 21 -47.39 -26.54 3.81
CA LEU A 21 -46.98 -26.58 2.41
C LEU A 21 -46.72 -25.16 1.87
N ALA A 22 -47.60 -24.21 2.16
CA ALA A 22 -47.44 -22.81 1.73
C ALA A 22 -46.19 -22.15 2.33
N ASN A 23 -45.90 -22.37 3.62
CA ASN A 23 -44.71 -21.84 4.28
C ASN A 23 -43.42 -22.46 3.72
N ARG A 24 -43.44 -23.75 3.36
CA ARG A 24 -42.27 -24.45 2.79
C ARG A 24 -41.97 -24.03 1.37
N MET A 25 -43.00 -23.79 0.55
CA MET A 25 -42.84 -23.37 -0.85
C MET A 25 -42.56 -21.87 -0.98
N ALA A 26 -43.43 -21.01 -0.44
CA ALA A 26 -43.33 -19.56 -0.66
C ALA A 26 -42.35 -18.86 0.28
N GLY A 27 -42.22 -19.36 1.52
CA GLY A 27 -41.45 -18.70 2.58
C GLY A 27 -40.01 -18.41 2.18
N PRO A 28 -39.23 -19.40 1.71
CA PRO A 28 -37.82 -19.14 1.49
C PRO A 28 -37.53 -18.54 0.11
N VAL A 29 -38.44 -18.64 -0.88
CA VAL A 29 -38.40 -17.85 -2.12
C VAL A 29 -38.50 -16.36 -1.79
N LEU A 30 -39.44 -15.98 -0.92
CA LEU A 30 -39.58 -14.61 -0.43
C LEU A 30 -38.36 -14.15 0.39
N MET A 31 -37.81 -15.00 1.24
CA MET A 31 -36.57 -14.66 1.98
C MET A 31 -35.37 -14.49 1.03
N GLY A 32 -35.27 -15.33 0.01
CA GLY A 32 -34.19 -15.27 -0.98
C GLY A 32 -34.26 -14.01 -1.83
N THR A 33 -35.42 -13.73 -2.42
CA THR A 33 -35.66 -12.54 -3.25
C THR A 33 -35.48 -11.24 -2.45
N ALA A 34 -35.96 -11.19 -1.20
CA ALA A 34 -35.75 -10.03 -0.32
C ALA A 34 -34.27 -9.83 0.03
N ALA A 35 -33.55 -10.92 0.34
CA ALA A 35 -32.12 -10.85 0.59
C ALA A 35 -31.34 -10.40 -0.66
N GLN A 36 -31.76 -10.84 -1.85
CA GLN A 36 -31.13 -10.40 -3.11
C GLN A 36 -31.27 -8.89 -3.30
N LEU A 37 -32.46 -8.32 -3.11
CA LEU A 37 -32.69 -6.87 -3.26
C LEU A 37 -31.83 -6.06 -2.28
N PHE A 38 -31.72 -6.53 -1.03
CA PHE A 38 -30.87 -5.88 -0.02
C PHE A 38 -29.40 -5.87 -0.43
N ILE A 39 -28.88 -7.02 -0.86
CA ILE A 39 -27.47 -7.15 -1.26
C ILE A 39 -27.20 -6.36 -2.55
N ALA A 40 -28.13 -6.34 -3.50
CA ALA A 40 -28.01 -5.52 -4.71
C ALA A 40 -27.82 -4.03 -4.39
N GLY A 41 -28.51 -3.52 -3.37
CA GLY A 41 -28.30 -2.15 -2.87
C GLY A 41 -26.87 -1.87 -2.43
N SER A 42 -26.22 -2.84 -1.77
CA SER A 42 -24.79 -2.74 -1.40
C SER A 42 -23.89 -2.71 -2.64
N VAL A 43 -24.20 -3.51 -3.67
CA VAL A 43 -23.45 -3.51 -4.94
C VAL A 43 -23.55 -2.16 -5.65
N TYR A 44 -24.75 -1.58 -5.75
CA TYR A 44 -24.93 -0.25 -6.33
C TYR A 44 -24.21 0.83 -5.54
N SER A 45 -24.21 0.74 -4.21
CA SER A 45 -23.46 1.68 -3.34
C SER A 45 -21.95 1.60 -3.60
N ASN A 46 -21.39 0.39 -3.67
CA ASN A 46 -19.96 0.19 -3.93
C ASN A 46 -19.58 0.64 -5.35
N ALA A 47 -20.43 0.38 -6.34
CA ALA A 47 -20.27 0.92 -7.68
C ALA A 47 -20.24 2.45 -7.63
N LEU A 48 -21.26 3.10 -7.08
CA LEU A 48 -21.32 4.56 -6.99
C LEU A 48 -20.09 5.18 -6.31
N GLN A 49 -19.56 4.52 -5.28
CA GLN A 49 -18.30 4.94 -4.64
C GLN A 49 -17.12 4.83 -5.62
N TYR A 50 -16.96 3.70 -6.31
CA TYR A 50 -15.92 3.52 -7.34
C TYR A 50 -15.99 4.60 -8.44
N TRP A 51 -17.18 4.96 -8.93
CA TRP A 51 -17.33 6.02 -9.94
C TRP A 51 -17.05 7.43 -9.41
N ARG A 52 -17.13 7.66 -8.10
CA ARG A 52 -16.89 8.97 -7.46
C ARG A 52 -15.45 9.18 -7.02
N SER A 53 -14.75 8.13 -6.60
CA SER A 53 -13.43 8.23 -5.99
C SER A 53 -12.26 8.16 -6.99
N LEU A 54 -12.49 7.88 -8.28
CA LEU A 54 -11.41 7.54 -9.20
C LEU A 54 -11.30 8.42 -10.45
N PRO A 55 -10.08 8.91 -10.80
CA PRO A 55 -9.83 9.58 -12.07
C PRO A 55 -10.11 8.65 -13.26
N SER A 56 -10.86 9.15 -14.26
CA SER A 56 -11.25 8.43 -15.47
C SER A 56 -10.08 7.99 -16.38
N SER A 57 -8.81 8.22 -16.01
CA SER A 57 -7.62 7.88 -16.81
C SER A 57 -6.95 6.54 -16.48
N ARG A 58 -7.26 5.90 -15.34
CA ARG A 58 -6.45 4.77 -14.81
C ARG A 58 -6.89 3.36 -15.24
N ASP A 59 -8.15 3.18 -15.69
CA ASP A 59 -8.73 1.86 -15.99
C ASP A 59 -8.94 1.57 -17.47
N SER A 60 -8.81 0.29 -17.84
CA SER A 60 -9.05 -0.19 -19.20
C SER A 60 -10.54 -0.12 -19.61
N LYS A 61 -10.81 0.26 -20.87
CA LYS A 61 -12.18 0.32 -21.43
C LYS A 61 -12.98 -0.99 -21.27
N PRO A 62 -12.40 -2.19 -21.47
CA PRO A 62 -13.12 -3.46 -21.29
C PRO A 62 -13.57 -3.71 -19.85
N LEU A 63 -12.78 -3.28 -18.86
CA LEU A 63 -13.14 -3.41 -17.45
C LEU A 63 -14.34 -2.54 -17.10
N ARG A 64 -14.35 -1.29 -17.55
CA ARG A 64 -15.50 -0.38 -17.35
C ARG A 64 -16.77 -0.91 -17.99
N PHE A 65 -16.65 -1.44 -19.21
CA PHE A 65 -17.76 -2.09 -19.89
C PHE A 65 -18.29 -3.28 -19.09
N ALA A 66 -17.41 -4.15 -18.57
CA ALA A 66 -17.80 -5.30 -17.79
C ALA A 66 -18.60 -4.90 -16.54
N ILE A 67 -18.20 -3.84 -15.82
CA ILE A 67 -18.94 -3.42 -14.62
C ILE A 67 -20.31 -2.84 -14.98
N VAL A 68 -20.40 -2.01 -16.03
CA VAL A 68 -21.70 -1.49 -16.50
C VAL A 68 -22.61 -2.63 -16.95
N ALA A 69 -22.08 -3.60 -17.71
CA ALA A 69 -22.83 -4.77 -18.14
C ALA A 69 -23.33 -5.60 -16.93
N VAL A 70 -22.50 -5.79 -15.91
CA VAL A 70 -22.89 -6.41 -14.63
C VAL A 70 -24.03 -5.64 -13.97
N LEU A 71 -23.94 -4.31 -13.84
CA LEU A 71 -24.97 -3.49 -13.19
C LEU A 71 -26.32 -3.57 -13.94
N LEU A 72 -26.29 -3.64 -15.27
CA LEU A 72 -27.49 -3.83 -16.09
C LEU A 72 -28.11 -5.21 -15.87
N LEU A 73 -27.30 -6.28 -15.84
CA LEU A 73 -27.79 -7.63 -15.58
C LEU A 73 -28.34 -7.79 -14.16
N LEU A 74 -27.72 -7.14 -13.17
CA LEU A 74 -28.24 -7.09 -11.81
C LEU A 74 -29.53 -6.28 -11.71
N SER A 75 -29.64 -5.18 -12.46
CA SER A 75 -30.88 -4.39 -12.54
C SER A 75 -32.02 -5.26 -13.06
N TRP A 76 -31.74 -6.06 -14.09
CA TRP A 76 -32.69 -7.04 -14.61
C TRP A 76 -33.08 -8.08 -13.54
N ALA A 77 -32.11 -8.64 -12.81
CA ALA A 77 -32.38 -9.58 -11.72
C ALA A 77 -33.25 -8.96 -10.61
N CYS A 78 -32.97 -7.72 -10.21
CA CYS A 78 -33.77 -7.01 -9.20
C CYS A 78 -35.21 -6.79 -9.66
N VAL A 79 -35.43 -6.44 -10.93
CA VAL A 79 -36.78 -6.29 -11.50
C VAL A 79 -37.52 -7.62 -11.41
N MET A 80 -36.88 -8.74 -11.76
CA MET A 80 -37.50 -10.06 -11.64
C MET A 80 -37.86 -10.38 -10.18
N CYS A 81 -36.97 -10.11 -9.22
CA CYS A 81 -37.28 -10.37 -7.81
C CYS A 81 -38.38 -9.49 -7.22
N VAL A 82 -38.54 -8.24 -7.68
CA VAL A 82 -39.72 -7.43 -7.29
C VAL A 82 -41.01 -8.07 -7.79
N ILE A 83 -40.98 -8.61 -9.02
CA ILE A 83 -42.13 -9.29 -9.62
C ILE A 83 -42.42 -10.61 -8.90
N ASP A 84 -41.39 -11.36 -8.50
CA ASP A 84 -41.52 -12.60 -7.73
C ASP A 84 -42.04 -12.33 -6.32
N ILE A 85 -41.58 -11.29 -5.64
CA ILE A 85 -42.12 -10.87 -4.33
C ILE A 85 -43.59 -10.50 -4.45
N TRP A 86 -43.98 -9.82 -5.52
CA TRP A 86 -45.39 -9.53 -5.78
C TRP A 86 -46.19 -10.81 -6.05
N SER A 87 -45.68 -11.69 -6.91
CA SER A 87 -46.33 -12.95 -7.28
C SER A 87 -46.52 -13.86 -6.07
N TRP A 88 -45.46 -14.10 -5.28
CA TRP A 88 -45.50 -14.99 -4.14
C TRP A 88 -46.11 -14.34 -2.89
N GLY A 89 -45.91 -13.04 -2.69
CA GLY A 89 -46.35 -12.30 -1.50
C GLY A 89 -47.78 -11.76 -1.57
N VAL A 90 -48.24 -11.34 -2.75
CA VAL A 90 -49.53 -10.62 -2.91
C VAL A 90 -50.58 -11.46 -3.64
N SER A 91 -50.20 -12.38 -4.53
CA SER A 91 -51.14 -13.23 -5.26
C SER A 91 -52.01 -14.06 -4.32
N GLN A 92 -53.29 -14.22 -4.69
CA GLN A 92 -54.29 -14.99 -3.94
C GLN A 92 -54.38 -16.46 -4.39
N ASN A 93 -53.65 -16.88 -5.42
CA ASN A 93 -53.63 -18.28 -5.85
C ASN A 93 -52.78 -19.12 -4.88
N ARG A 94 -53.46 -19.84 -3.97
CA ARG A 94 -52.84 -20.68 -2.93
C ARG A 94 -53.25 -22.15 -3.05
N SER A 95 -53.64 -22.59 -4.24
CA SER A 95 -53.88 -24.02 -4.51
C SER A 95 -52.56 -24.80 -4.44
N ALA A 96 -52.59 -26.09 -4.10
CA ALA A 96 -51.38 -26.91 -4.06
C ALA A 96 -50.68 -26.94 -5.43
N GLN A 97 -51.45 -27.12 -6.51
CA GLN A 97 -50.94 -27.06 -7.88
C GLN A 97 -50.38 -25.68 -8.26
N GLY A 98 -50.99 -24.59 -7.76
CA GLY A 98 -50.50 -23.23 -8.01
C GLY A 98 -49.25 -22.85 -7.21
N LEU A 99 -48.96 -23.53 -6.11
CA LEU A 99 -47.73 -23.37 -5.33
C LEU A 99 -46.61 -24.31 -5.78
N GLU A 100 -46.95 -25.44 -6.42
CA GLU A 100 -46.00 -26.37 -7.03
C GLU A 100 -45.58 -25.95 -8.45
N ALA A 101 -46.42 -25.18 -9.15
CA ALA A 101 -46.07 -24.58 -10.44
C ALA A 101 -45.22 -23.32 -10.23
N THR A 102 -44.06 -23.25 -10.89
CA THR A 102 -43.28 -22.00 -10.98
C THR A 102 -43.96 -21.00 -11.92
N SER A 103 -43.72 -19.71 -11.71
CA SER A 103 -44.23 -18.67 -12.60
C SER A 103 -43.31 -18.48 -13.81
N VAL A 104 -43.84 -17.96 -14.91
CA VAL A 104 -43.01 -17.62 -16.09
C VAL A 104 -41.89 -16.64 -15.74
N MET A 105 -42.10 -15.75 -14.77
CA MET A 105 -41.11 -14.76 -14.36
C MET A 105 -40.01 -15.39 -13.50
N ASP A 106 -40.41 -16.26 -12.58
CA ASP A 106 -39.53 -17.05 -11.73
C ASP A 106 -38.64 -17.99 -12.58
N ALA A 107 -39.19 -18.59 -13.63
CA ALA A 107 -38.43 -19.36 -14.61
C ALA A 107 -37.37 -18.55 -15.39
N MET A 108 -37.54 -17.23 -15.49
CA MET A 108 -36.58 -16.34 -16.15
C MET A 108 -35.50 -15.81 -15.18
N THR A 109 -35.72 -15.90 -13.87
CA THR A 109 -34.81 -15.39 -12.83
C THR A 109 -33.38 -15.94 -12.91
N PRO A 110 -33.12 -17.20 -13.32
CA PRO A 110 -31.75 -17.70 -13.48
C PRO A 110 -30.95 -17.10 -14.66
N LEU A 111 -31.62 -16.48 -15.66
CA LEU A 111 -30.98 -15.90 -16.84
C LEU A 111 -29.97 -14.77 -16.54
N PRO A 112 -30.33 -13.72 -15.78
CA PRO A 112 -29.34 -12.71 -15.41
C PRO A 112 -28.19 -13.31 -14.57
N ALA A 113 -28.48 -14.28 -13.70
CA ALA A 113 -27.47 -14.92 -12.85
C ALA A 113 -26.40 -15.69 -13.67
N MET A 114 -26.81 -16.49 -14.66
CA MET A 114 -25.87 -17.22 -15.51
C MET A 114 -25.01 -16.28 -16.37
N LEU A 115 -25.59 -15.16 -16.86
CA LEU A 115 -24.87 -14.19 -17.68
C LEU A 115 -23.85 -13.41 -16.85
N VAL A 116 -24.21 -13.04 -15.62
CA VAL A 116 -23.27 -12.45 -14.65
C VAL A 116 -22.13 -13.44 -14.37
N GLY A 117 -22.46 -14.70 -14.09
CA GLY A 117 -21.46 -15.75 -13.83
C GLY A 117 -20.43 -15.87 -14.95
N VAL A 118 -20.88 -16.03 -16.19
CA VAL A 118 -19.98 -16.12 -17.37
C VAL A 118 -19.13 -14.87 -17.55
N LEU A 119 -19.73 -13.68 -17.43
CA LEU A 119 -19.02 -12.41 -17.61
C LEU A 119 -17.93 -12.23 -16.56
N VAL A 120 -18.26 -12.44 -15.28
CA VAL A 120 -17.33 -12.26 -14.16
C VAL A 120 -16.21 -13.31 -14.20
N GLN A 121 -16.55 -14.58 -14.40
CA GLN A 121 -15.56 -15.66 -14.50
C GLN A 121 -14.61 -15.44 -15.69
N SER A 122 -15.11 -14.94 -16.83
CA SER A 122 -14.28 -14.61 -18.00
C SER A 122 -13.28 -13.48 -17.71
N VAL A 123 -13.69 -12.45 -16.96
CA VAL A 123 -12.79 -11.36 -16.54
C VAL A 123 -11.68 -11.89 -15.63
N PHE A 124 -12.03 -12.73 -14.63
CA PHE A 124 -11.05 -13.31 -13.73
C PHE A 124 -10.09 -14.27 -14.43
N VAL A 125 -10.58 -15.10 -15.36
CA VAL A 125 -9.73 -15.95 -16.20
C VAL A 125 -8.76 -15.12 -17.04
N THR A 126 -9.23 -14.02 -17.64
CA THR A 126 -8.37 -13.12 -18.42
C THR A 126 -7.27 -12.49 -17.57
N ARG A 127 -7.58 -12.11 -16.34
CA ARG A 127 -6.60 -11.60 -15.37
C ARG A 127 -5.63 -12.70 -14.91
N ALA A 128 -6.08 -13.92 -14.66
CA ALA A 128 -5.19 -15.04 -14.30
C ALA A 128 -4.25 -15.41 -15.46
N MET A 129 -4.74 -15.39 -16.70
CA MET A 129 -3.96 -15.69 -17.90
C MET A 129 -2.74 -14.79 -18.08
N SER A 130 -2.83 -13.51 -17.71
CA SER A 130 -1.72 -12.56 -17.81
C SER A 130 -0.59 -12.84 -16.81
N LEU A 131 -0.87 -13.62 -15.76
CA LEU A 131 0.10 -13.98 -14.72
C LEU A 131 0.91 -15.24 -15.05
N PHE A 132 0.53 -16.03 -16.05
CA PHE A 132 1.30 -17.22 -16.44
C PHE A 132 2.56 -16.86 -17.23
N THR A 133 3.70 -17.40 -16.79
CA THR A 133 4.99 -17.29 -17.50
C THR A 133 5.16 -18.38 -18.57
N ASN A 134 4.67 -19.60 -18.30
CA ASN A 134 4.78 -20.73 -19.23
C ASN A 134 3.57 -20.82 -20.18
N ARG A 135 3.82 -20.65 -21.49
CA ARG A 135 2.79 -20.64 -22.54
C ARG A 135 2.02 -21.97 -22.66
N ARG A 136 2.65 -23.12 -22.42
CA ARG A 136 1.98 -24.43 -22.55
C ARG A 136 0.99 -24.67 -21.41
N ILE A 137 1.44 -24.41 -20.17
CA ILE A 137 0.58 -24.51 -18.97
C ILE A 137 -0.58 -23.53 -19.07
N ARG A 138 -0.31 -22.29 -19.50
CA ARG A 138 -1.34 -21.28 -19.75
C ARG A 138 -2.41 -21.80 -20.71
N ASN A 139 -2.02 -22.31 -21.88
CA ASN A 139 -2.99 -22.75 -22.89
C ASN A 139 -3.83 -23.95 -22.41
N VAL A 140 -3.22 -24.93 -21.73
CA VAL A 140 -3.96 -26.09 -21.17
C VAL A 140 -4.95 -25.63 -20.10
N TRP A 141 -4.52 -24.76 -19.18
CA TRP A 141 -5.38 -24.22 -18.14
C TRP A 141 -6.52 -23.36 -18.72
N THR A 142 -6.24 -22.53 -19.72
CA THR A 142 -7.24 -21.72 -20.41
C THR A 142 -8.31 -22.59 -21.08
N VAL A 143 -7.92 -23.67 -21.76
CA VAL A 143 -8.88 -24.59 -22.39
C VAL A 143 -9.76 -25.26 -21.32
N TYR A 144 -9.17 -25.71 -20.22
CA TYR A 144 -9.90 -26.26 -19.08
C TYR A 144 -10.93 -25.26 -18.51
N MET A 145 -10.53 -24.00 -18.28
CA MET A 145 -11.42 -22.97 -17.75
C MET A 145 -12.56 -22.64 -18.72
N ILE A 146 -12.29 -22.57 -20.03
CA ILE A 146 -13.32 -22.33 -21.04
C ILE A 146 -14.34 -23.47 -21.03
N LEU A 147 -13.89 -24.72 -20.97
CA LEU A 147 -14.79 -25.87 -20.89
C LEU A 147 -15.63 -25.85 -19.62
N ALA A 148 -15.03 -25.55 -18.47
CA ALA A 148 -15.73 -25.49 -17.19
C ALA A 148 -16.78 -24.36 -17.13
N ILE A 149 -16.45 -23.17 -17.63
CA ILE A 149 -17.39 -22.04 -17.73
C ILE A 149 -18.52 -22.38 -18.70
N THR A 150 -18.21 -23.01 -19.83
CA THR A 150 -19.22 -23.43 -20.81
C THR A 150 -20.18 -24.45 -20.21
N MET A 151 -19.67 -25.42 -19.45
CA MET A 151 -20.51 -26.40 -18.76
C MET A 151 -21.41 -25.76 -17.70
N SER A 152 -20.90 -24.78 -16.96
CA SER A 152 -21.70 -23.99 -16.01
C SER A 152 -22.83 -23.24 -16.73
N PHE A 153 -22.54 -22.59 -17.86
CA PHE A 153 -23.51 -21.87 -18.66
C PHE A 153 -24.59 -22.78 -19.26
N VAL A 154 -24.19 -23.94 -19.79
CA VAL A 154 -25.13 -24.95 -20.31
C VAL A 154 -26.03 -25.48 -19.20
N GLY A 155 -25.49 -25.70 -18.00
CA GLY A 155 -26.28 -26.05 -16.81
C GLY A 155 -27.34 -25.00 -16.49
N GLY A 156 -26.95 -23.72 -16.47
CA GLY A 156 -27.89 -22.61 -16.26
C GLY A 156 -29.01 -22.55 -17.30
N ILE A 157 -28.67 -22.67 -18.59
CA ILE A 157 -29.69 -22.72 -19.67
C ILE A 157 -30.64 -23.90 -19.46
N GLY A 158 -30.10 -25.07 -19.08
CA GLY A 158 -30.89 -26.23 -18.79
C GLY A 158 -31.85 -26.02 -17.62
N THR A 159 -31.43 -25.32 -16.55
CA THR A 159 -32.30 -24.98 -15.42
C THR A 159 -33.47 -24.13 -15.87
N VAL A 160 -33.21 -23.05 -16.63
CA VAL A 160 -34.26 -22.19 -17.20
C VAL A 160 -35.22 -22.99 -18.07
N ALA A 161 -34.71 -23.87 -18.94
CA ALA A 161 -35.54 -24.71 -19.79
C ALA A 161 -36.43 -25.65 -18.97
N MET A 162 -35.93 -26.21 -17.87
CA MET A 162 -36.72 -27.03 -16.96
C MET A 162 -37.76 -26.19 -16.22
N ASP A 163 -37.41 -25.01 -15.71
CA ASP A 163 -38.35 -24.10 -15.04
C ASP A 163 -39.52 -23.70 -15.97
N PHE A 164 -39.24 -23.39 -17.24
CA PHE A 164 -40.30 -23.15 -18.23
C PHE A 164 -41.20 -24.37 -18.44
N ARG A 165 -40.65 -25.60 -18.41
CA ARG A 165 -41.48 -26.81 -18.48
C ARG A 165 -42.39 -26.96 -17.28
N TYR A 166 -41.92 -26.63 -16.08
CA TYR A 166 -42.75 -26.59 -14.87
C TYR A 166 -43.81 -25.49 -14.96
N ALA A 167 -43.46 -24.29 -15.46
CA ALA A 167 -44.41 -23.18 -15.63
C ALA A 167 -45.56 -23.50 -16.59
N PHE A 168 -45.28 -24.27 -17.65
CA PHE A 168 -46.29 -24.71 -18.62
C PHE A 168 -46.88 -26.10 -18.35
N ASN A 169 -46.52 -26.73 -17.23
CA ASN A 169 -46.98 -28.07 -16.84
C ASN A 169 -46.74 -29.14 -17.94
N THR A 170 -45.59 -29.07 -18.61
CA THR A 170 -45.15 -29.97 -19.71
C THR A 170 -44.07 -30.95 -19.26
N VAL A 171 -44.10 -31.33 -17.98
CA VAL A 171 -43.14 -32.24 -17.38
C VAL A 171 -43.52 -33.68 -17.75
N ASP A 172 -42.76 -34.27 -18.68
CA ASP A 172 -42.89 -35.68 -19.04
C ASP A 172 -41.85 -36.51 -18.27
N ASP A 173 -42.28 -37.54 -17.56
CA ASP A 173 -41.43 -38.47 -16.78
C ASP A 173 -40.44 -39.29 -17.63
N ALA A 174 -40.46 -39.12 -18.96
CA ALA A 174 -39.73 -39.95 -19.92
C ALA A 174 -38.28 -39.50 -20.21
N LEU A 175 -37.87 -38.30 -19.80
CA LEU A 175 -36.52 -37.78 -20.03
C LEU A 175 -35.60 -38.05 -18.83
N PRO A 176 -34.35 -38.51 -19.04
CA PRO A 176 -33.41 -38.82 -17.96
C PRO A 176 -32.82 -37.58 -17.26
N LEU A 177 -33.11 -36.38 -17.75
CA LEU A 177 -32.70 -35.10 -17.18
C LEU A 177 -33.86 -34.49 -16.38
N ASN A 178 -33.75 -34.53 -15.06
CA ASN A 178 -34.66 -33.84 -14.15
C ASN A 178 -34.04 -32.51 -13.66
N TRP A 179 -34.86 -31.66 -13.03
CA TRP A 179 -34.45 -30.33 -12.59
C TRP A 179 -33.27 -30.37 -11.60
N ASP A 180 -33.31 -31.31 -10.64
CA ASP A 180 -32.26 -31.49 -9.64
C ASP A 180 -30.90 -31.79 -10.27
N ILE A 181 -30.86 -32.66 -11.29
CA ILE A 181 -29.62 -33.04 -12.00
C ILE A 181 -29.04 -31.82 -12.71
N VAL A 182 -29.88 -31.05 -13.41
CA VAL A 182 -29.43 -29.91 -14.22
C VAL A 182 -28.96 -28.75 -13.34
N LEU A 183 -29.70 -28.45 -12.27
CA LEU A 183 -29.28 -27.44 -11.30
C LEU A 183 -28.01 -27.88 -10.56
N SER A 184 -27.93 -29.15 -10.13
CA SER A 184 -26.72 -29.67 -9.47
C SER A 184 -25.50 -29.58 -10.40
N ALA A 185 -25.66 -29.87 -11.69
CA ALA A 185 -24.59 -29.72 -12.67
C ALA A 185 -24.12 -28.26 -12.80
N TRP A 186 -25.04 -27.30 -12.83
CA TRP A 186 -24.69 -25.87 -12.83
C TRP A 186 -23.91 -25.49 -11.56
N MET A 187 -24.38 -25.91 -10.39
CA MET A 187 -23.75 -25.58 -9.10
C MET A 187 -22.36 -26.18 -8.94
N TRP A 188 -22.18 -27.46 -9.27
CA TRP A 188 -20.88 -28.11 -9.20
C TRP A 188 -19.87 -27.50 -10.19
N CYS A 189 -20.31 -27.17 -11.41
CA CYS A 189 -19.43 -26.51 -12.37
C CYS A 189 -19.03 -25.11 -11.90
N SER A 190 -19.96 -24.32 -11.36
CA SER A 190 -19.63 -23.00 -10.81
C SER A 190 -18.67 -23.08 -9.63
N PHE A 191 -18.87 -24.03 -8.71
CA PHE A 191 -17.95 -24.30 -7.61
C PHE A 191 -16.54 -24.63 -8.11
N ILE A 192 -16.43 -25.52 -9.09
CA ILE A 192 -15.15 -25.94 -9.67
C ILE A 192 -14.44 -24.75 -10.31
N VAL A 193 -15.16 -23.91 -11.06
CA VAL A 193 -14.61 -22.71 -11.71
C VAL A 193 -14.05 -21.74 -10.67
N ASP A 194 -14.84 -21.39 -9.65
CA ASP A 194 -14.45 -20.41 -8.63
C ASP A 194 -13.23 -20.90 -7.84
N VAL A 195 -13.24 -22.16 -7.40
CA VAL A 195 -12.10 -22.78 -6.69
C VAL A 195 -10.86 -22.85 -7.59
N SER A 196 -11.03 -23.20 -8.86
CA SER A 196 -9.90 -23.28 -9.81
C SER A 196 -9.25 -21.92 -10.03
N ILE A 197 -10.03 -20.84 -10.14
CA ILE A 197 -9.52 -19.48 -10.27
C ILE A 197 -8.78 -19.07 -8.99
N SER A 198 -9.37 -19.28 -7.82
CA SER A 198 -8.76 -18.89 -6.54
C SER A 198 -7.45 -19.64 -6.27
N ILE A 199 -7.43 -20.96 -6.45
CA ILE A 199 -6.21 -21.76 -6.27
C ILE A 199 -5.14 -21.30 -7.26
N THR A 200 -5.51 -21.09 -8.53
CA THR A 200 -4.54 -20.65 -9.56
C THR A 200 -3.98 -19.27 -9.24
N MET A 201 -4.82 -18.32 -8.85
CA MET A 201 -4.35 -16.99 -8.42
C MET A 201 -3.42 -17.09 -7.22
N CYS A 202 -3.77 -17.87 -6.20
CA CYS A 202 -2.92 -18.08 -5.03
C CYS A 202 -1.57 -18.70 -5.40
N ILE A 203 -1.54 -19.71 -6.27
CA ILE A 203 -0.29 -20.36 -6.71
C ILE A 203 0.55 -19.38 -7.55
N LEU A 204 -0.05 -18.67 -8.50
CA LEU A 204 0.68 -17.75 -9.36
C LEU A 204 1.21 -16.53 -8.60
N LEU A 205 0.42 -15.98 -7.68
CA LEU A 205 0.84 -14.85 -6.83
C LEU A 205 1.87 -15.31 -5.79
N SER A 206 1.69 -16.47 -5.16
CA SER A 206 2.69 -17.01 -4.22
C SER A 206 4.00 -17.41 -4.88
N SER A 207 3.96 -17.90 -6.13
CA SER A 207 5.19 -18.18 -6.91
C SER A 207 5.96 -16.91 -7.28
N ARG A 208 5.32 -15.74 -7.15
CA ARG A 208 5.91 -14.41 -7.37
C ARG A 208 6.27 -13.70 -6.06
N LEU A 209 5.89 -14.25 -4.90
CA LEU A 209 6.45 -13.87 -3.60
C LEU A 209 7.90 -14.35 -3.57
N ALA A 210 8.78 -13.49 -4.04
CA ALA A 210 10.20 -13.77 -4.12
C ALA A 210 11.02 -12.92 -3.12
N GLY A 211 10.35 -12.27 -2.16
CA GLY A 211 11.01 -11.50 -1.10
C GLY A 211 11.73 -10.27 -1.65
N PHE A 212 11.14 -9.62 -2.66
CA PHE A 212 11.75 -8.46 -3.33
C PHE A 212 11.46 -7.13 -2.60
N ASN A 213 10.28 -6.97 -1.96
CA ASN A 213 9.84 -5.78 -1.22
C ASN A 213 8.62 -6.11 -0.32
N GLU A 214 8.62 -5.75 0.98
CA GLU A 214 7.50 -5.96 1.92
C GLU A 214 6.17 -5.37 1.41
N ARG A 215 6.19 -4.22 0.71
CA ARG A 215 4.97 -3.59 0.19
C ARG A 215 4.38 -4.33 -1.01
N THR A 216 5.24 -4.88 -1.88
CA THR A 216 4.79 -5.68 -3.03
C THR A 216 4.31 -7.05 -2.56
N ASP A 217 5.01 -7.67 -1.59
CA ASP A 217 4.61 -8.95 -1.04
C ASP A 217 3.35 -8.82 -0.15
N SER A 218 3.21 -7.71 0.59
CA SER A 218 1.98 -7.38 1.33
C SER A 218 0.82 -7.03 0.40
N ALA A 219 1.07 -6.30 -0.69
CA ALA A 219 0.05 -6.06 -1.73
C ALA A 219 -0.34 -7.37 -2.43
N LEU A 220 0.62 -8.24 -2.78
CA LEU A 220 0.34 -9.56 -3.37
C LEU A 220 -0.40 -10.46 -2.39
N MET A 221 -0.05 -10.44 -1.10
CA MET A 221 -0.76 -11.18 -0.06
C MET A 221 -2.16 -10.61 0.19
N SER A 222 -2.31 -9.28 0.21
CA SER A 222 -3.61 -8.62 0.29
C SER A 222 -4.46 -8.97 -0.93
N LEU A 223 -3.88 -8.97 -2.13
CA LEU A 223 -4.54 -9.41 -3.36
C LEU A 223 -4.92 -10.90 -3.30
N MET A 224 -4.09 -11.75 -2.70
CA MET A 224 -4.42 -13.16 -2.45
C MET A 224 -5.59 -13.29 -1.45
N TYR A 225 -5.54 -12.60 -0.32
CA TYR A 225 -6.60 -12.59 0.69
C TYR A 225 -7.92 -12.06 0.12
N LEU A 226 -7.87 -10.93 -0.56
CA LEU A 226 -8.99 -10.36 -1.28
C LEU A 226 -9.52 -11.39 -2.27
N SER A 227 -8.70 -11.99 -3.15
CA SER A 227 -9.16 -13.00 -4.10
C SER A 227 -9.81 -14.25 -3.45
N ILE A 228 -9.38 -14.63 -2.25
CA ILE A 228 -9.98 -15.74 -1.49
C ILE A 228 -11.31 -15.29 -0.87
N GLU A 229 -11.31 -14.18 -0.13
CA GLU A 229 -12.51 -13.58 0.46
C GLU A 229 -13.60 -13.32 -0.58
N SER A 230 -13.15 -13.04 -1.81
CA SER A 230 -13.95 -12.84 -2.99
C SER A 230 -14.70 -14.10 -3.45
N ALA A 231 -14.00 -15.22 -3.54
CA ALA A 231 -14.53 -16.44 -4.16
C ALA A 231 -15.13 -17.43 -3.16
N VAL A 232 -14.76 -17.33 -1.88
CA VAL A 232 -15.23 -18.25 -0.83
C VAL A 232 -16.75 -18.21 -0.67
N PRO A 233 -17.43 -17.05 -0.62
CA PRO A 233 -18.89 -17.01 -0.49
C PRO A 233 -19.60 -17.71 -1.65
N THR A 234 -19.16 -17.51 -2.89
CA THR A 234 -19.77 -18.10 -4.08
C THR A 234 -19.52 -19.60 -4.15
N ALA A 235 -18.31 -20.04 -3.80
CA ALA A 235 -17.94 -21.45 -3.74
C ALA A 235 -18.69 -22.21 -2.63
N ILE A 236 -18.80 -21.64 -1.42
CA ILE A 236 -19.53 -22.28 -0.31
C ILE A 236 -21.01 -22.43 -0.67
N VAL A 237 -21.61 -21.37 -1.22
CA VAL A 237 -22.99 -21.40 -1.68
C VAL A 237 -23.22 -22.48 -2.73
N ALA A 238 -22.37 -22.53 -3.76
CA ALA A 238 -22.49 -23.51 -4.83
C ALA A 238 -22.27 -24.94 -4.32
N LEU A 239 -21.37 -25.13 -3.35
CA LEU A 239 -21.13 -26.42 -2.70
C LEU A 239 -22.33 -26.87 -1.86
N VAL A 240 -22.90 -25.98 -1.04
CA VAL A 240 -24.08 -26.27 -0.20
C VAL A 240 -25.29 -26.57 -1.08
N ALA A 241 -25.49 -25.79 -2.15
CA ALA A 241 -26.50 -26.01 -3.17
C ALA A 241 -26.34 -27.37 -3.86
N GLY A 242 -25.14 -27.66 -4.36
CA GLY A 242 -24.82 -28.93 -5.02
C GLY A 242 -25.02 -30.14 -4.10
N CYS A 243 -24.62 -30.06 -2.83
CA CYS A 243 -24.76 -31.15 -1.85
C CYS A 243 -26.21 -31.37 -1.40
N SER A 244 -26.96 -30.29 -1.15
CA SER A 244 -28.33 -30.37 -0.61
C SER A 244 -29.32 -31.02 -1.58
N LEU A 245 -29.06 -30.96 -2.88
CA LEU A 245 -29.87 -31.62 -3.91
C LEU A 245 -29.74 -33.17 -3.89
N HIS A 246 -28.69 -33.73 -3.29
CA HIS A 246 -28.47 -35.19 -3.21
C HIS A 246 -28.94 -35.81 -1.88
N ILE A 247 -29.39 -35.01 -0.92
CA ILE A 247 -29.88 -35.44 0.40
C ILE A 247 -31.43 -35.32 0.40
N ARG A 248 -32.17 -36.43 0.28
CA ARG A 248 -33.66 -36.46 0.09
C ARG A 248 -34.49 -35.86 1.26
N PRO A 249 -35.76 -35.40 1.01
CA PRO A 249 -36.30 -34.80 -0.21
C PRO A 249 -36.56 -33.29 -0.03
N ALA A 250 -35.87 -32.49 -0.86
CA ALA A 250 -36.44 -31.52 -1.79
C ALA A 250 -37.52 -30.50 -1.36
N LEU A 251 -37.72 -30.17 -0.08
CA LEU A 251 -38.69 -29.12 0.28
C LEU A 251 -38.27 -28.18 1.42
N LEU A 252 -37.20 -28.51 2.14
CA LEU A 252 -36.75 -27.72 3.29
C LEU A 252 -35.57 -26.79 2.98
N LEU A 253 -34.83 -27.04 1.89
CA LEU A 253 -33.58 -26.33 1.58
C LEU A 253 -33.52 -25.74 0.16
N LEU A 254 -34.37 -26.17 -0.76
CA LEU A 254 -34.46 -25.64 -2.14
C LEU A 254 -34.54 -24.10 -2.20
N PRO A 255 -35.40 -23.46 -1.42
CA PRO A 255 -35.49 -22.01 -1.45
C PRO A 255 -34.39 -21.30 -0.61
N LEU A 256 -33.67 -22.02 0.26
CA LEU A 256 -32.36 -21.57 0.79
C LEU A 256 -31.26 -21.67 -0.28
N VAL A 257 -31.38 -22.60 -1.22
CA VAL A 257 -30.48 -22.77 -2.38
C VAL A 257 -30.75 -21.70 -3.45
N GLU A 258 -31.99 -21.30 -3.70
CA GLU A 258 -32.33 -20.16 -4.56
C GLU A 258 -31.89 -18.82 -3.94
N ALA A 259 -32.11 -18.66 -2.62
CA ALA A 259 -31.53 -17.55 -1.85
C ALA A 259 -29.99 -17.54 -1.91
N ALA A 260 -29.36 -18.72 -2.03
CA ALA A 260 -27.93 -18.86 -2.17
C ALA A 260 -27.47 -18.58 -3.62
N ASN A 261 -28.17 -19.05 -4.66
CA ASN A 261 -27.92 -18.73 -6.07
C ASN A 261 -27.96 -17.23 -6.37
N MET A 262 -28.78 -16.49 -5.64
CA MET A 262 -28.79 -15.03 -5.72
C MET A 262 -27.64 -14.37 -4.95
N ARG A 263 -27.16 -14.99 -3.87
CA ARG A 263 -25.92 -14.60 -3.19
C ARG A 263 -24.67 -14.90 -4.02
N SER A 264 -24.65 -15.92 -4.89
CA SER A 264 -23.46 -16.23 -5.70
C SER A 264 -23.25 -15.25 -6.86
N SER A 265 -24.32 -14.78 -7.51
CA SER A 265 -24.26 -13.73 -8.55
C SER A 265 -24.05 -12.32 -7.97
N LEU A 266 -24.40 -12.10 -6.70
CA LEU A 266 -24.20 -10.83 -6.01
C LEU A 266 -22.89 -10.72 -5.24
N ALA A 267 -22.41 -11.82 -4.64
CA ALA A 267 -21.08 -11.86 -4.04
C ALA A 267 -19.99 -11.77 -5.10
N THR A 268 -20.22 -12.22 -6.34
CA THR A 268 -19.30 -11.95 -7.46
C THR A 268 -19.33 -10.49 -7.94
N THR A 269 -20.39 -9.73 -7.72
CA THR A 269 -20.56 -8.37 -8.25
C THR A 269 -20.37 -7.25 -7.22
N ALA A 270 -20.70 -7.49 -5.94
CA ALA A 270 -20.18 -6.74 -4.77
C ALA A 270 -18.65 -6.70 -4.76
N LEU A 271 -18.06 -7.68 -5.45
CA LEU A 271 -16.68 -8.03 -5.46
C LEU A 271 -16.01 -7.78 -6.80
N VAL A 272 -16.70 -7.74 -7.93
CA VAL A 272 -16.19 -6.96 -9.08
C VAL A 272 -16.15 -5.48 -8.72
N ALA A 273 -17.06 -4.97 -7.88
CA ALA A 273 -16.94 -3.66 -7.25
C ALA A 273 -15.82 -3.61 -6.17
N ALA A 274 -15.71 -4.63 -5.30
CA ALA A 274 -14.69 -4.70 -4.24
C ALA A 274 -13.33 -5.30 -4.64
N THR A 275 -13.14 -5.75 -5.89
CA THR A 275 -11.86 -6.17 -6.52
C THR A 275 -11.37 -5.15 -7.56
N ILE A 276 -12.14 -4.07 -7.76
CA ILE A 276 -11.61 -2.85 -8.34
C ILE A 276 -11.23 -1.86 -7.24
N LEU A 277 -11.91 -1.90 -6.09
CA LEU A 277 -11.42 -1.24 -4.88
C LEU A 277 -9.95 -1.59 -4.53
N PRO A 278 -9.34 -2.78 -4.69
CA PRO A 278 -7.95 -3.02 -4.36
C PRO A 278 -7.00 -2.83 -5.56
N PHE A 279 -7.53 -2.60 -6.77
CA PHE A 279 -6.69 -2.15 -7.88
C PHE A 279 -6.52 -0.62 -7.87
N THR A 280 -7.28 0.09 -7.02
CA THR A 280 -7.15 1.55 -6.86
C THR A 280 -7.14 2.08 -5.42
N LEU A 281 -7.46 1.28 -4.40
CA LEU A 281 -7.19 1.52 -2.97
C LEU A 281 -5.76 1.11 -2.57
N ALA A 282 -4.97 0.58 -3.51
CA ALA A 282 -3.52 0.68 -3.43
C ALA A 282 -3.03 2.14 -3.63
N SER A 283 -3.95 3.13 -3.63
CA SER A 283 -3.67 4.55 -3.85
C SER A 283 -4.63 5.52 -3.13
N SER A 284 -5.56 5.10 -2.28
CA SER A 284 -6.38 6.07 -1.50
C SER A 284 -7.21 5.43 -0.40
N GLN A 285 -7.37 6.13 0.74
CA GLN A 285 -8.27 5.90 1.89
C GLN A 285 -7.77 4.87 2.92
N ASP A 286 -7.33 5.24 4.12
CA ASP A 286 -7.67 6.39 4.98
C ASP A 286 -9.18 6.56 5.21
N SER A 287 -9.69 5.82 6.21
CA SER A 287 -10.64 6.35 7.19
C SER A 287 -10.77 5.41 8.38
N HIS A 288 -10.54 5.96 9.56
CA HIS A 288 -10.54 5.29 10.86
C HIS A 288 -11.91 4.76 11.29
N THR A 289 -11.94 3.51 11.78
CA THR A 289 -12.57 3.19 13.07
C THR A 289 -11.70 2.16 13.81
N PRO A 290 -11.43 2.35 15.12
CA PRO A 290 -10.55 1.46 15.87
C PRO A 290 -11.31 0.20 16.28
N ILE A 291 -10.95 -0.94 15.69
CA ILE A 291 -11.27 -2.25 16.26
C ILE A 291 -10.16 -2.58 17.26
N ASP A 292 -10.56 -2.72 18.52
CA ASP A 292 -9.72 -3.12 19.64
C ASP A 292 -9.05 -4.48 19.38
N HIS A 293 -7.78 -4.45 18.98
CA HIS A 293 -6.93 -5.63 18.78
C HIS A 293 -6.19 -6.08 20.05
N SER A 294 -6.76 -5.86 21.24
CA SER A 294 -6.14 -6.25 22.51
C SER A 294 -6.01 -7.77 22.78
N ARG A 295 -6.32 -8.67 21.83
CA ARG A 295 -6.24 -10.13 22.09
C ARG A 295 -5.50 -11.02 21.10
N PHE A 296 -4.87 -10.50 20.06
CA PHE A 296 -3.91 -11.29 19.27
C PHE A 296 -2.70 -10.45 18.86
N ALA A 297 -1.89 -10.08 19.85
CA ALA A 297 -0.49 -9.73 19.62
C ALA A 297 0.27 -10.99 19.15
N ARG A 298 0.06 -11.39 17.89
CA ARG A 298 1.01 -12.25 17.19
C ARG A 298 2.21 -11.36 16.91
N ARG A 299 3.21 -11.46 17.79
CA ARG A 299 4.56 -10.88 17.67
C ARG A 299 4.98 -10.81 16.21
N SER A 300 4.76 -9.66 15.56
CA SER A 300 5.32 -9.37 14.24
C SER A 300 6.82 -9.36 14.45
N LYS A 301 7.50 -10.40 13.99
CA LYS A 301 8.95 -10.29 13.79
C LYS A 301 9.09 -9.34 12.60
N ARG A 302 9.28 -8.04 12.87
CA ARG A 302 9.82 -7.11 11.86
C ARG A 302 11.07 -7.76 11.27
N GLN A 303 11.17 -7.79 9.95
CA GLN A 303 12.26 -8.46 9.25
C GLN A 303 13.60 -7.76 9.60
N PRO A 304 14.70 -8.51 9.74
CA PRO A 304 15.99 -7.92 10.12
C PRO A 304 16.53 -7.04 8.97
N TYR A 305 17.09 -5.88 9.35
CA TYR A 305 17.84 -5.02 8.44
C TYR A 305 19.13 -5.72 8.01
N LYS A 306 19.42 -5.73 6.70
CA LYS A 306 20.67 -6.30 6.17
C LYS A 306 21.52 -5.24 5.53
N LEU A 307 22.84 -5.34 5.73
CA LEU A 307 23.81 -4.44 5.12
C LEU A 307 23.66 -4.51 3.60
N ASP A 308 23.43 -3.35 2.99
CA ASP A 308 23.21 -3.18 1.56
C ASP A 308 24.35 -2.35 0.92
N TRP A 309 24.97 -1.45 1.69
CA TRP A 309 26.13 -0.68 1.25
C TRP A 309 26.96 -0.17 2.43
N LYS A 310 28.27 -0.03 2.23
CA LYS A 310 29.21 0.48 3.22
C LYS A 310 30.32 1.26 2.53
N SER A 311 30.51 2.51 2.93
CA SER A 311 31.65 3.36 2.58
C SER A 311 32.54 3.55 3.80
N ALA A 312 33.78 3.06 3.75
CA ALA A 312 34.73 3.12 4.85
C ALA A 312 36.18 2.88 4.36
N GLY A 313 37.15 3.29 5.17
CA GLY A 313 38.56 2.98 4.95
C GLY A 313 39.17 3.66 3.72
N THR A 314 40.22 3.07 3.15
CA THR A 314 41.00 3.70 2.06
C THR A 314 40.23 3.86 0.75
N SER A 315 39.15 3.11 0.58
CA SER A 315 38.25 3.17 -0.58
C SER A 315 37.01 4.03 -0.31
N PHE A 316 36.97 4.82 0.78
CA PHE A 316 35.79 5.61 1.14
C PHE A 316 35.29 6.45 -0.05
N PHE A 317 36.18 7.18 -0.73
CA PHE A 317 35.81 8.07 -1.84
C PHE A 317 35.49 7.35 -3.15
N ASP A 318 35.70 6.02 -3.26
CA ASP A 318 35.36 5.27 -4.48
C ASP A 318 33.84 5.24 -4.72
N ASP A 319 33.05 5.37 -3.67
CA ASP A 319 31.59 5.34 -3.70
C ASP A 319 30.93 6.72 -3.89
N TRP A 320 31.72 7.78 -4.13
CA TRP A 320 31.21 9.16 -4.18
C TRP A 320 31.63 9.90 -5.45
N ASP A 321 30.76 10.81 -5.89
CA ASP A 321 31.01 11.79 -6.93
C ASP A 321 31.30 13.15 -6.29
N PHE A 322 32.22 13.94 -6.87
CA PHE A 322 32.58 15.27 -6.40
C PHE A 322 31.76 16.31 -7.16
N PHE A 323 30.99 17.11 -6.43
CA PHE A 323 30.22 18.23 -6.97
C PHE A 323 31.14 19.43 -7.17
N THR A 324 31.04 20.09 -8.32
CA THR A 324 31.94 21.20 -8.69
C THR A 324 31.18 22.42 -9.23
N GLU A 325 29.85 22.43 -9.13
CA GLU A 325 29.06 23.58 -9.57
C GLU A 325 29.05 24.65 -8.47
N THR A 326 28.53 25.83 -8.81
CA THR A 326 28.33 26.90 -7.82
C THR A 326 27.42 26.41 -6.71
N ASP A 327 27.76 26.78 -5.47
CA ASP A 327 26.96 26.43 -4.30
C ASP A 327 25.50 26.94 -4.44
N PRO A 328 24.50 26.05 -4.42
CA PRO A 328 23.10 26.42 -4.49
C PRO A 328 22.64 27.35 -3.36
N THR A 329 23.34 27.34 -2.21
CA THR A 329 23.01 28.16 -1.03
C THR A 329 23.74 29.51 -0.97
N GLY A 330 24.37 29.91 -2.08
CA GLY A 330 25.03 31.22 -2.20
C GLY A 330 26.29 31.38 -1.35
N GLY A 331 26.90 30.28 -0.90
CA GLY A 331 28.09 30.29 -0.06
C GLY A 331 29.33 30.88 -0.71
N SER A 332 30.23 31.40 0.11
CA SER A 332 31.58 31.87 -0.23
C SER A 332 32.57 30.70 -0.35
N VAL A 333 32.16 29.65 -1.05
CA VAL A 333 32.88 28.40 -1.24
C VAL A 333 33.16 28.11 -2.72
N ASN A 334 34.30 27.48 -3.01
CA ASN A 334 34.62 26.90 -4.31
C ASN A 334 34.70 25.38 -4.15
N TYR A 335 33.71 24.64 -4.65
CA TYR A 335 33.76 23.18 -4.60
C TYR A 335 34.68 22.63 -5.69
N VAL A 336 35.76 21.97 -5.27
CA VAL A 336 36.78 21.46 -6.19
C VAL A 336 36.50 20.02 -6.63
N ASP A 337 37.02 19.64 -7.79
CA ASP A 337 36.95 18.25 -8.27
C ASP A 337 37.83 17.30 -7.44
N SER A 338 37.71 16.00 -7.71
CA SER A 338 38.43 14.97 -6.97
C SER A 338 39.96 15.12 -7.06
N ASP A 339 40.49 15.39 -8.25
CA ASP A 339 41.94 15.48 -8.46
C ASP A 339 42.53 16.66 -7.68
N ALA A 340 41.86 17.81 -7.71
CA ALA A 340 42.23 18.99 -6.92
C ALA A 340 42.08 18.73 -5.42
N ALA A 341 40.98 18.10 -4.98
CA ALA A 341 40.75 17.78 -3.59
C ALA A 341 41.87 16.89 -3.01
N TRP A 342 42.30 15.86 -3.75
CA TRP A 342 43.42 15.00 -3.36
C TRP A 342 44.77 15.74 -3.40
N ALA A 343 45.03 16.53 -4.44
CA ALA A 343 46.30 17.24 -4.60
C ALA A 343 46.52 18.31 -3.53
N GLN A 344 45.45 19.01 -3.14
CA GLN A 344 45.46 20.00 -2.06
C GLN A 344 45.30 19.35 -0.67
N GLY A 345 45.01 18.05 -0.63
CA GLY A 345 44.80 17.29 0.61
C GLY A 345 43.51 17.64 1.34
N LEU A 346 42.51 18.22 0.66
CA LEU A 346 41.16 18.50 1.19
C LEU A 346 40.37 17.22 1.46
N VAL A 347 40.77 16.12 0.85
CA VAL A 347 40.32 14.78 1.22
C VAL A 347 41.50 13.89 1.57
N THR A 348 41.32 13.03 2.58
CA THR A 348 42.27 11.95 2.88
C THR A 348 41.51 10.69 3.25
N ALA A 349 42.04 9.50 2.94
CA ALA A 349 41.44 8.24 3.35
C ALA A 349 42.52 7.30 3.90
N SER A 350 42.30 6.84 5.12
CA SER A 350 43.16 5.88 5.82
C SER A 350 42.41 4.57 6.05
N LYS A 351 43.01 3.61 6.76
CA LYS A 351 42.29 2.38 7.15
C LYS A 351 41.21 2.64 8.21
N ASP A 352 41.37 3.71 8.98
CA ASP A 352 40.57 3.97 10.17
C ASP A 352 39.45 4.98 9.88
N SER A 353 39.74 6.02 9.11
CA SER A 353 38.81 7.11 8.78
C SER A 353 39.11 7.78 7.44
N ALA A 354 38.12 8.52 6.93
CA ALA A 354 38.25 9.44 5.82
C ALA A 354 37.98 10.88 6.28
N GLU A 355 38.78 11.83 5.81
CA GLU A 355 38.61 13.26 6.11
C GLU A 355 38.10 14.04 4.90
N ILE A 356 37.20 14.99 5.14
CA ILE A 356 36.71 15.98 4.16
C ILE A 356 36.85 17.34 4.84
N LYS A 357 37.59 18.28 4.23
CA LYS A 357 37.88 19.58 4.85
C LYS A 357 37.87 20.75 3.89
N VAL A 358 37.74 21.93 4.48
CA VAL A 358 37.95 23.23 3.84
C VAL A 358 39.46 23.53 3.78
N ASP A 359 39.91 24.27 2.75
CA ASP A 359 41.28 24.79 2.71
C ASP A 359 41.56 25.67 3.93
N SER A 360 42.54 25.26 4.73
CA SER A 360 42.98 25.94 5.95
C SER A 360 44.42 26.44 5.86
N THR A 361 44.91 26.69 4.63
CA THR A 361 46.28 27.11 4.36
C THR A 361 46.39 28.39 3.51
N SER A 362 45.53 28.58 2.51
CA SER A 362 45.65 29.71 1.59
C SER A 362 44.96 30.97 2.13
N TRP A 363 45.65 32.10 2.07
CA TRP A 363 45.06 33.43 2.26
C TRP A 363 44.33 33.85 0.99
N LEU A 364 43.12 34.36 1.15
CA LEU A 364 42.28 34.79 0.03
C LEU A 364 42.16 36.31 -0.02
N GLY A 365 41.94 36.83 -1.23
CA GLY A 365 41.58 38.22 -1.46
C GLY A 365 40.12 38.50 -1.11
N ASN A 366 39.75 39.78 -1.16
CA ASN A 366 38.38 40.20 -0.86
C ASN A 366 37.41 39.74 -1.96
N GLY A 367 36.43 38.91 -1.60
CA GLY A 367 35.44 38.36 -2.53
C GLY A 367 35.87 37.06 -3.20
N ASP A 368 37.05 36.54 -2.89
CA ASP A 368 37.49 35.23 -3.34
C ASP A 368 36.77 34.11 -2.55
N TYR A 369 36.57 32.98 -3.22
CA TYR A 369 35.90 31.80 -2.69
C TYR A 369 36.93 30.82 -2.14
N ARG A 370 36.65 30.20 -1.00
CA ARG A 370 37.56 29.23 -0.37
C ARG A 370 37.30 27.82 -0.87
N ASP A 371 38.37 27.10 -1.21
CA ASP A 371 38.26 25.73 -1.67
C ASP A 371 37.70 24.81 -0.57
N SER A 372 36.71 24.00 -0.94
CA SER A 372 36.08 22.98 -0.10
C SER A 372 35.59 21.83 -0.98
N VAL A 373 34.93 20.86 -0.37
CA VAL A 373 34.47 19.63 -1.04
C VAL A 373 33.00 19.37 -0.71
N ARG A 374 32.22 19.07 -1.75
CA ARG A 374 30.90 18.47 -1.65
C ARG A 374 30.93 17.14 -2.38
N ILE A 375 30.64 16.06 -1.66
CA ILE A 375 30.55 14.72 -2.24
C ILE A 375 29.13 14.20 -2.18
N VAL A 376 28.71 13.49 -3.22
CA VAL A 376 27.38 12.90 -3.37
C VAL A 376 27.54 11.40 -3.60
N SER A 377 26.80 10.58 -2.87
CA SER A 377 26.92 9.13 -3.01
C SER A 377 26.50 8.68 -4.41
N LYS A 378 27.29 7.80 -5.03
CA LYS A 378 26.95 7.16 -6.31
C LYS A 378 25.72 6.27 -6.16
N LYS A 379 25.58 5.62 -5.00
CA LYS A 379 24.42 4.82 -4.66
C LYS A 379 23.26 5.72 -4.23
N THR A 380 22.06 5.32 -4.64
CA THR A 380 20.80 5.90 -4.20
C THR A 380 20.14 4.96 -3.20
N PHE A 381 19.58 5.52 -2.13
CA PHE A 381 18.88 4.78 -1.09
C PHE A 381 17.38 5.03 -1.17
N HIS A 382 16.61 3.96 -1.04
CA HIS A 382 15.16 3.98 -1.24
C HIS A 382 14.43 3.97 0.10
N LEU A 383 13.12 4.23 0.08
CA LEU A 383 12.26 3.97 1.24
C LEU A 383 12.46 2.54 1.77
N GLY A 384 12.53 2.40 3.09
CA GLY A 384 12.94 1.18 3.80
C GLY A 384 14.45 1.06 4.06
N SER A 385 15.18 2.18 3.95
CA SER A 385 16.61 2.25 4.24
C SER A 385 16.87 2.73 5.66
N LEU A 386 17.91 2.17 6.26
CA LEU A 386 18.46 2.60 7.54
C LEU A 386 19.91 2.99 7.32
N VAL A 387 20.20 4.28 7.46
CA VAL A 387 21.54 4.85 7.33
C VAL A 387 22.17 4.92 8.72
N ILE A 388 23.39 4.44 8.87
CA ILE A 388 24.20 4.57 10.08
C ILE A 388 25.49 5.31 9.71
N LEU A 389 25.67 6.50 10.27
CA LEU A 389 26.89 7.30 10.19
C LEU A 389 27.67 7.12 11.49
N ASP A 390 28.90 6.63 11.40
CA ASP A 390 29.88 6.65 12.50
C ASP A 390 30.90 7.76 12.23
N LEU A 391 30.83 8.82 13.01
CA LEU A 391 31.58 10.06 12.83
C LEU A 391 32.58 10.26 13.97
N ALA A 392 33.85 10.44 13.65
CA ALA A 392 34.90 10.78 14.61
C ALA A 392 34.95 12.27 14.91
N ARG A 393 34.80 13.13 13.88
CA ARG A 393 34.76 14.59 14.03
C ARG A 393 33.76 15.24 13.08
N ALA A 394 33.12 16.31 13.56
CA ALA A 394 32.28 17.22 12.80
C ALA A 394 32.97 18.59 12.65
N PRO A 395 32.78 19.29 11.51
CA PRO A 395 33.29 20.62 11.29
C PRO A 395 32.67 21.64 12.26
N TYR A 396 33.44 22.67 12.61
CA TYR A 396 32.94 23.89 13.25
C TYR A 396 33.91 25.04 13.03
N GLY A 397 33.42 26.26 13.25
CA GLY A 397 34.22 27.49 13.18
C GLY A 397 33.42 28.65 12.59
N PRO A 398 34.00 29.86 12.57
CA PRO A 398 33.34 31.00 11.96
C PRO A 398 33.08 30.73 10.48
N ALA A 399 31.92 31.18 10.00
CA ALA A 399 31.45 31.05 8.63
C ALA A 399 31.14 29.62 8.16
N SER A 400 31.54 28.57 8.87
CA SER A 400 31.30 27.20 8.39
C SER A 400 29.81 26.83 8.46
N TRP A 401 29.33 26.18 7.41
CA TRP A 401 28.03 25.51 7.36
C TRP A 401 28.25 24.07 6.87
N PRO A 402 28.56 23.15 7.80
CA PRO A 402 28.66 21.73 7.47
C PRO A 402 27.31 21.03 7.44
N ALA A 403 27.17 20.09 6.52
CA ALA A 403 25.99 19.23 6.43
C ALA A 403 26.36 17.77 6.10
N PHE A 404 25.73 16.83 6.81
CA PHE A 404 25.50 15.46 6.35
C PHE A 404 24.01 15.24 6.21
N TRP A 405 23.57 15.01 4.98
CA TRP A 405 22.18 15.08 4.60
C TRP A 405 21.90 14.19 3.40
N SER A 406 20.67 14.23 2.92
CA SER A 406 20.31 13.55 1.68
C SER A 406 19.27 14.27 0.88
N VAL A 407 19.29 14.06 -0.43
CA VAL A 407 18.35 14.71 -1.34
C VAL A 407 17.88 13.78 -2.45
N GLY A 408 16.63 13.96 -2.86
CA GLY A 408 16.05 13.32 -4.05
C GLY A 408 16.60 13.91 -5.35
N ASN A 409 16.21 13.33 -6.50
CA ASN A 409 16.72 13.80 -7.81
C ASN A 409 16.07 15.10 -8.30
N ASP A 410 14.93 15.49 -7.72
CA ASP A 410 14.18 16.69 -8.09
C ASP A 410 13.80 17.41 -6.81
N TRP A 411 14.48 18.51 -6.51
CA TRP A 411 14.30 19.24 -5.25
C TRP A 411 13.30 20.41 -5.43
N PRO A 412 12.37 20.66 -4.48
CA PRO A 412 12.11 19.90 -3.25
C PRO A 412 11.04 18.80 -3.42
N SER A 413 10.64 18.47 -4.66
CA SER A 413 9.53 17.54 -4.94
C SER A 413 9.79 16.09 -4.54
N GLN A 414 11.07 15.71 -4.42
CA GLN A 414 11.51 14.39 -3.94
C GLN A 414 12.22 14.48 -2.58
N GLY A 415 12.05 15.60 -1.88
CA GLY A 415 12.44 15.76 -0.49
C GLY A 415 13.94 15.85 -0.23
N GLU A 416 14.25 16.37 0.95
CA GLU A 416 15.58 16.45 1.54
C GLU A 416 15.51 16.16 3.04
N ILE A 417 16.55 15.51 3.57
CA ILE A 417 16.65 15.03 4.95
C ILE A 417 18.00 15.48 5.51
N ASP A 418 17.98 16.46 6.42
CA ASP A 418 19.16 16.95 7.11
C ASP A 418 19.36 16.18 8.40
N ILE A 419 20.47 15.44 8.47
CA ILE A 419 20.74 14.50 9.58
C ILE A 419 21.67 15.15 10.60
N LEU A 420 22.72 15.81 10.11
CA LEU A 420 23.64 16.60 10.89
C LEU A 420 23.87 17.91 10.17
N GLU A 421 23.36 19.00 10.73
CA GLU A 421 23.46 20.33 10.14
C GLU A 421 23.57 21.40 11.22
N GLY A 422 24.38 22.42 10.92
CA GLY A 422 24.56 23.57 11.80
C GLY A 422 25.45 24.61 11.14
N VAL A 423 25.54 25.77 11.79
CA VAL A 423 26.27 26.93 11.25
C VAL A 423 27.14 27.56 12.32
N ASN A 424 28.27 28.14 11.88
CA ASN A 424 29.23 28.85 12.72
C ASN A 424 29.76 27.97 13.88
N ASP A 425 29.97 28.56 15.06
CA ASP A 425 30.26 27.84 16.31
C ASP A 425 28.97 27.33 17.02
N GLY A 426 27.90 27.11 16.26
CA GLY A 426 26.64 26.56 16.78
C GLY A 426 26.86 25.22 17.49
N THR A 427 26.24 25.04 18.66
CA THR A 427 26.49 23.89 19.54
C THR A 427 25.41 22.82 19.49
N LEU A 428 24.26 23.10 18.88
CA LEU A 428 23.15 22.16 18.77
C LEU A 428 23.02 21.71 17.32
N ASN A 429 22.72 20.42 17.14
CA ASN A 429 22.38 19.89 15.83
C ASN A 429 20.94 20.28 15.46
N GLN A 430 20.74 20.72 14.22
CA GLN A 430 19.42 20.90 13.64
C GLN A 430 19.19 19.79 12.63
N MET A 431 18.07 19.06 12.78
CA MET A 431 17.63 18.06 11.82
C MET A 431 16.35 18.56 11.17
N THR A 432 16.29 18.58 9.84
CA THR A 432 15.22 19.24 9.10
C THR A 432 14.75 18.36 7.96
N LEU A 433 13.47 18.48 7.60
CA LEU A 433 12.97 17.99 6.32
C LEU A 433 12.52 19.15 5.46
N HIS A 434 12.87 19.07 4.18
CA HIS A 434 12.45 20.01 3.13
C HIS A 434 11.66 19.23 2.08
N THR A 435 10.47 19.71 1.73
CA THR A 435 9.51 19.03 0.85
C THR A 435 8.68 20.06 0.08
N THR A 436 7.75 19.60 -0.77
CA THR A 436 6.64 20.45 -1.26
C THR A 436 5.50 20.56 -0.24
N SER A 437 4.62 21.53 -0.43
CA SER A 437 3.42 21.75 0.40
C SER A 437 2.63 20.49 0.73
N GLY A 438 2.29 20.31 2.01
CA GLY A 438 1.41 19.24 2.50
C GLY A 438 2.06 18.26 3.49
N CYS A 439 3.38 18.29 3.65
CA CYS A 439 4.12 17.54 4.66
C CYS A 439 4.31 18.40 5.91
N THR A 440 3.98 17.86 7.09
CA THR A 440 4.15 18.55 8.38
C THR A 440 4.69 17.62 9.46
N LEU A 441 5.38 18.20 10.43
CA LEU A 441 5.79 17.53 11.65
C LEU A 441 4.61 17.41 12.63
N ALA A 442 4.34 16.19 13.13
CA ALA A 442 3.24 15.93 14.05
C ALA A 442 3.45 16.55 15.44
N THR A 443 2.43 17.24 15.96
CA THR A 443 2.43 17.82 17.31
C THR A 443 1.41 17.15 18.25
N PRO A 444 1.81 16.59 19.41
CA PRO A 444 3.18 16.50 19.89
C PRO A 444 4.01 15.46 19.13
N MET A 445 5.30 15.72 18.96
CA MET A 445 6.26 14.77 18.37
C MET A 445 6.55 13.63 19.36
N SER A 446 6.66 12.40 18.86
CA SER A 446 7.04 11.23 19.67
C SER A 446 8.57 11.01 19.71
N ALA A 447 9.33 12.07 19.94
CA ALA A 447 10.79 12.06 20.04
C ALA A 447 11.29 12.99 21.17
N ASN A 448 12.61 12.99 21.43
CA ASN A 448 13.22 13.71 22.55
C ASN A 448 13.71 15.14 22.22
N GLY A 449 13.81 15.50 20.94
CA GLY A 449 14.21 16.82 20.48
C GLY A 449 13.13 17.89 20.66
N THR A 450 13.49 19.13 20.37
CA THR A 450 12.58 20.28 20.45
C THR A 450 12.15 20.69 19.06
N ILE A 451 10.85 20.80 18.83
CA ILE A 451 10.29 21.27 17.56
C ILE A 451 10.62 22.77 17.41
N SER A 452 11.26 23.14 16.31
CA SER A 452 11.50 24.54 15.94
C SER A 452 10.42 25.03 14.97
N THR A 453 10.23 24.30 13.87
CA THR A 453 9.23 24.58 12.83
C THR A 453 8.47 23.31 12.47
N THR A 454 7.21 23.45 12.06
CA THR A 454 6.32 22.30 11.80
C THR A 454 5.98 22.09 10.34
N ASP A 455 6.10 23.11 9.50
CA ASP A 455 5.78 23.02 8.06
C ASP A 455 7.04 22.64 7.28
N CYS A 456 6.97 21.54 6.53
CA CYS A 456 8.13 21.04 5.79
C CYS A 456 8.21 21.62 4.37
N ASP A 457 7.25 22.47 3.96
CA ASP A 457 7.22 23.09 2.64
C ASP A 457 8.41 24.04 2.45
N SER A 458 9.20 23.79 1.42
CA SER A 458 10.36 24.58 1.04
C SER A 458 10.21 25.23 -0.34
N SER A 459 9.00 25.24 -0.90
CA SER A 459 8.70 25.99 -2.13
C SER A 459 8.68 27.52 -1.92
N GLY A 460 8.67 27.98 -0.66
CA GLY A 460 8.65 29.39 -0.27
C GLY A 460 9.93 29.86 0.42
N ASP A 461 9.93 29.87 1.77
CA ASP A 461 10.97 30.46 2.62
C ASP A 461 12.13 29.50 2.97
N ASN A 462 12.08 28.27 2.44
CA ASN A 462 13.08 27.21 2.61
C ASN A 462 13.42 26.89 4.09
N LEU A 463 12.49 27.12 5.01
CA LEU A 463 12.73 26.84 6.44
C LEU A 463 12.66 25.33 6.74
N GLY A 464 11.76 24.62 6.07
CA GLY A 464 11.46 23.22 6.38
C GLY A 464 10.95 23.03 7.81
N CYS A 465 10.75 21.77 8.20
CA CYS A 465 10.23 21.42 9.53
C CYS A 465 11.35 20.85 10.41
N ALA A 466 11.94 21.73 11.22
CA ALA A 466 13.16 21.48 11.96
C ALA A 466 12.91 20.98 13.39
N VAL A 467 13.75 20.04 13.81
CA VAL A 467 13.89 19.55 15.17
C VAL A 467 15.29 19.87 15.66
N ILE A 468 15.38 20.59 16.79
CA ILE A 468 16.62 20.93 17.44
C ILE A 468 16.97 19.88 18.48
N ASP A 469 18.20 19.42 18.41
CA ASP A 469 18.78 18.56 19.42
C ASP A 469 18.90 19.29 20.77
N THR A 470 18.58 18.62 21.87
CA THR A 470 18.67 19.19 23.21
C THR A 470 20.06 19.03 23.85
N SER A 471 20.96 18.27 23.23
CA SER A 471 22.34 18.08 23.72
C SER A 471 23.36 18.77 22.83
N THR A 472 24.36 19.37 23.47
CA THR A 472 25.50 20.01 22.79
C THR A 472 26.58 19.01 22.34
N GLU A 473 26.45 17.73 22.65
CA GLU A 473 27.46 16.69 22.37
C GLU A 473 27.37 16.11 20.94
N PHE A 474 26.49 16.67 20.09
CA PHE A 474 26.13 16.09 18.79
C PHE A 474 26.28 17.04 17.62
N SER A 475 26.97 18.17 17.82
CA SER A 475 27.36 19.07 16.74
C SER A 475 28.74 19.68 17.03
N GLY A 476 29.44 20.01 15.95
CA GLY A 476 30.70 20.76 15.96
C GLY A 476 31.68 20.38 17.07
N LYS A 477 32.11 21.38 17.84
CA LYS A 477 33.11 21.20 18.91
C LYS A 477 32.67 20.20 19.97
N GLY A 478 31.39 20.22 20.38
CA GLY A 478 30.91 19.34 21.44
C GLY A 478 30.91 17.87 21.05
N LEU A 479 30.62 17.56 19.77
CA LEU A 479 30.78 16.22 19.21
C LEU A 479 32.25 15.78 19.21
N ASN A 480 33.15 16.68 18.83
CA ASN A 480 34.59 16.39 18.81
C ASN A 480 35.14 16.14 20.21
N ASP A 481 34.73 16.95 21.21
CA ASP A 481 35.11 16.79 22.61
C ASP A 481 34.56 15.49 23.22
N ALA A 482 33.38 15.03 22.78
CA ALA A 482 32.81 13.73 23.15
C ALA A 482 33.51 12.53 22.45
N GLY A 483 34.47 12.80 21.55
CA GLY A 483 35.25 11.80 20.84
C GLY A 483 34.54 11.18 19.63
N GLY A 484 33.46 11.79 19.15
CA GLY A 484 32.66 11.32 18.02
C GLY A 484 31.24 10.88 18.40
N ALA A 485 30.42 10.64 17.38
CA ALA A 485 29.04 10.22 17.52
C ALA A 485 28.62 9.22 16.43
N VAL A 486 27.62 8.40 16.76
CA VAL A 486 26.92 7.54 15.81
C VAL A 486 25.52 8.11 15.61
N PHE A 487 25.17 8.41 14.36
CA PHE A 487 23.82 8.78 13.95
C PHE A 487 23.17 7.61 13.22
N ALA A 488 21.89 7.36 13.48
CA ALA A 488 21.11 6.39 12.72
C ALA A 488 19.83 7.05 12.21
N THR A 489 19.63 7.03 10.90
CA THR A 489 18.46 7.59 10.23
C THR A 489 17.67 6.46 9.60
N LEU A 490 16.49 6.20 10.15
CA LEU A 490 15.52 5.30 9.56
C LEU A 490 14.62 6.09 8.62
N PHE A 491 14.61 5.70 7.34
CA PHE A 491 13.74 6.24 6.30
C PHE A 491 12.88 5.09 5.78
N ASP A 492 11.68 4.92 6.33
CA ASP A 492 10.76 3.83 5.99
C ASP A 492 9.30 4.30 5.93
N GLU A 493 8.38 3.39 5.64
CA GLU A 493 6.94 3.71 5.50
C GLU A 493 6.31 4.29 6.78
N SER A 494 6.96 4.20 7.95
CA SER A 494 6.47 4.81 9.18
C SER A 494 6.87 6.28 9.32
N GLY A 495 7.80 6.76 8.49
CA GLY A 495 8.31 8.11 8.50
C GLY A 495 9.83 8.17 8.48
N ILE A 496 10.37 9.32 8.89
CA ILE A 496 11.81 9.52 9.12
C ILE A 496 12.04 9.63 10.62
N SER A 497 13.01 8.88 11.13
CA SER A 497 13.41 8.92 12.55
C SER A 497 14.92 8.94 12.66
N ILE A 498 15.44 9.84 13.50
CA ILE A 498 16.89 10.01 13.71
C ILE A 498 17.23 9.72 15.16
N TRP A 499 18.16 8.80 15.38
CA TRP A 499 18.80 8.51 16.67
C TRP A 499 20.25 8.95 16.63
N ARG A 500 20.80 9.18 17.82
CA ARG A 500 22.19 9.57 18.00
C ARG A 500 22.74 9.12 19.34
N TRP A 501 24.00 8.70 19.34
CA TRP A 501 24.72 8.20 20.52
C TRP A 501 26.15 8.70 20.51
N THR A 502 26.68 9.10 21.67
CA THR A 502 28.10 9.41 21.79
C THR A 502 28.90 8.12 21.60
N LYS A 503 30.17 8.27 21.22
CA LYS A 503 31.07 7.12 21.00
C LYS A 503 31.03 6.13 22.17
N GLY A 504 30.83 4.85 21.84
CA GLY A 504 30.77 3.76 22.81
C GLY A 504 29.43 3.57 23.53
N THR A 505 28.44 4.44 23.32
CA THR A 505 27.09 4.30 23.90
C THR A 505 26.05 3.77 22.92
N ALA A 506 26.38 3.69 21.62
CA ALA A 506 25.51 3.14 20.60
C ALA A 506 25.16 1.67 20.89
N PRO A 507 23.89 1.25 20.69
CA PRO A 507 23.48 -0.14 20.82
C PRO A 507 24.36 -1.08 20.00
N SER A 508 24.79 -2.21 20.58
CA SER A 508 25.78 -3.11 19.95
C SER A 508 25.32 -3.68 18.60
N ASP A 509 24.03 -3.69 18.32
CA ASP A 509 23.46 -4.15 17.06
C ASP A 509 23.70 -3.16 15.90
N THR A 510 23.91 -1.87 16.19
CA THR A 510 24.33 -0.86 15.19
C THR A 510 25.76 -1.12 14.69
N THR A 511 26.66 -1.56 15.57
CA THR A 511 28.08 -1.78 15.25
C THR A 511 28.39 -3.19 14.76
N ASN A 512 27.58 -4.19 15.15
CA ASN A 512 27.73 -5.59 14.70
C ASN A 512 27.05 -5.90 13.34
N GLY A 513 26.40 -4.92 12.71
CA GLY A 513 25.79 -5.08 11.39
C GLY A 513 24.47 -5.87 11.35
N ASP A 514 23.74 -5.94 12.47
CA ASP A 514 22.37 -6.50 12.55
C ASP A 514 21.43 -5.52 13.27
N PRO A 515 21.27 -4.28 12.78
CA PRO A 515 20.58 -3.23 13.52
C PRO A 515 19.08 -3.51 13.71
N ARG A 516 18.56 -3.23 14.91
CA ARG A 516 17.16 -3.43 15.31
C ARG A 516 16.59 -2.15 15.92
N PRO A 517 16.12 -1.20 15.07
CA PRO A 517 15.60 0.08 15.53
C PRO A 517 14.50 0.00 16.61
N SER A 518 13.71 -1.07 16.63
CA SER A 518 12.67 -1.29 17.65
C SER A 518 13.19 -1.35 19.09
N ASN A 519 14.49 -1.60 19.29
CA ASN A 519 15.09 -1.76 20.61
C ASN A 519 15.87 -0.52 21.07
N TRP A 520 15.96 0.51 20.23
CA TRP A 520 16.80 1.69 20.48
C TRP A 520 16.12 2.75 21.35
N GLY A 521 14.82 2.60 21.62
CA GLY A 521 14.04 3.58 22.36
C GLY A 521 13.62 4.75 21.48
N LYS A 522 13.28 5.88 22.11
CA LYS A 522 12.80 7.07 21.39
C LYS A 522 13.92 7.73 20.58
N PRO A 523 13.65 8.13 19.33
CA PRO A 523 14.59 8.93 18.55
C PRO A 523 14.74 10.35 19.12
N VAL A 524 15.72 11.10 18.63
CA VAL A 524 15.83 12.54 18.90
C VAL A 524 14.87 13.34 18.01
N ALA A 525 14.69 12.95 16.75
CA ALA A 525 13.75 13.56 15.82
C ALA A 525 12.87 12.50 15.16
N GLN A 526 11.59 12.81 14.93
CA GLN A 526 10.66 11.93 14.23
C GLN A 526 9.63 12.74 13.44
N TRP A 527 9.56 12.46 12.14
CA TRP A 527 8.51 12.90 11.25
C TRP A 527 7.67 11.68 10.86
N ALA A 528 6.49 11.58 11.44
CA ALA A 528 5.62 10.42 11.25
C ALA A 528 4.91 10.47 9.89
N ALA A 529 4.78 9.31 9.24
CA ALA A 529 4.08 9.18 7.97
C ALA A 529 2.62 9.69 8.01
N SER A 530 1.99 9.71 9.19
CA SER A 530 0.62 10.19 9.39
C SER A 530 0.42 11.69 9.11
N SER A 531 1.49 12.49 9.14
CA SER A 531 1.43 13.94 8.87
C SER A 531 2.33 14.38 7.71
N CYS A 532 3.10 13.44 7.16
CA CYS A 532 3.99 13.63 6.02
C CYS A 532 4.19 12.28 5.34
N ASP A 533 3.47 12.00 4.25
CA ASP A 533 3.56 10.71 3.56
C ASP A 533 4.92 10.56 2.85
N MET A 534 5.69 9.55 3.24
CA MET A 534 7.06 9.39 2.72
C MET A 534 7.10 9.14 1.22
N ASP A 535 6.10 8.48 0.63
CA ASP A 535 6.09 8.19 -0.80
C ASP A 535 5.66 9.37 -1.66
N ASP A 536 4.84 10.26 -1.11
CA ASP A 536 4.39 11.46 -1.81
C ASP A 536 5.45 12.55 -1.81
N PHE A 537 6.25 12.65 -0.75
CA PHE A 537 7.21 13.75 -0.55
C PHE A 537 8.68 13.35 -0.74
N PHE A 538 9.03 12.07 -0.67
CA PHE A 538 10.42 11.62 -0.76
C PHE A 538 10.64 10.60 -1.87
N GLY A 539 11.55 10.94 -2.79
CA GLY A 539 12.06 10.01 -3.80
C GLY A 539 13.23 9.17 -3.28
N PRO A 540 13.84 8.34 -4.14
CA PRO A 540 15.14 7.74 -3.87
C PRO A 540 16.19 8.84 -3.62
N GLN A 541 16.89 8.74 -2.49
CA GLN A 541 17.77 9.78 -1.98
C GLN A 541 19.25 9.46 -2.25
N LYS A 542 20.09 10.48 -2.38
CA LYS A 542 21.56 10.35 -2.35
C LYS A 542 22.10 11.01 -1.10
N LEU A 543 23.08 10.39 -0.46
CA LEU A 543 23.75 10.95 0.72
C LEU A 543 24.75 12.01 0.27
N ILE A 544 24.88 13.07 1.06
CA ILE A 544 25.78 14.19 0.78
C ILE A 544 26.59 14.53 2.02
N PHE A 545 27.88 14.77 1.83
CA PHE A 545 28.69 15.55 2.76
C PHE A 545 29.14 16.81 2.06
N ASP A 546 29.02 17.95 2.73
CA ASP A 546 29.64 19.18 2.28
C ASP A 546 29.95 20.12 3.44
N ILE A 547 30.83 21.07 3.16
CA ILE A 547 31.10 22.21 4.04
C ILE A 547 31.08 23.46 3.17
N THR A 548 29.93 24.14 3.12
CA THR A 548 29.86 25.49 2.55
C THR A 548 30.26 26.54 3.60
N LEU A 549 30.43 27.79 3.17
CA LEU A 549 30.82 28.91 4.00
C LEU A 549 29.89 30.10 3.78
N CYS A 550 29.48 30.78 4.85
CA CYS A 550 28.54 31.91 4.79
C CYS A 550 27.19 31.50 4.17
N GLY A 551 26.87 32.02 2.98
CA GLY A 551 25.64 31.70 2.26
C GLY A 551 24.38 32.18 2.97
N ASP A 552 23.26 31.64 2.49
CA ASP A 552 21.92 32.06 2.87
C ASP A 552 21.62 31.84 4.36
N TRP A 553 22.32 30.91 5.03
CA TRP A 553 22.12 30.64 6.45
C TRP A 553 23.24 31.15 7.35
N ALA A 554 24.46 30.57 7.26
CA ALA A 554 25.54 30.91 8.20
C ALA A 554 25.99 32.37 8.09
N GLY A 555 25.86 32.95 6.89
CA GLY A 555 26.19 34.35 6.59
C GLY A 555 25.03 35.33 6.76
N SER A 556 23.81 34.87 7.05
CA SER A 556 22.66 35.76 7.25
C SER A 556 22.87 36.71 8.42
N ASP A 557 22.37 37.94 8.31
CA ASP A 557 22.66 39.02 9.28
C ASP A 557 22.31 38.63 10.72
N ASP A 558 21.14 38.00 10.94
CA ASP A 558 20.66 37.62 12.27
C ASP A 558 21.48 36.46 12.89
N VAL A 559 21.83 35.46 12.07
CA VAL A 559 22.64 34.31 12.51
C VAL A 559 24.07 34.74 12.77
N TRP A 560 24.64 35.57 11.90
CA TRP A 560 26.00 36.09 12.05
C TRP A 560 26.13 37.01 13.27
N ALA A 561 25.15 37.89 13.48
CA ALA A 561 25.11 38.73 14.68
C ALA A 561 24.99 37.90 15.96
N SER A 562 24.18 36.82 15.94
CA SER A 562 24.02 35.91 17.07
C SER A 562 25.28 35.10 17.38
N ALA A 563 26.09 34.78 16.37
CA ALA A 563 27.39 34.13 16.55
C ALA A 563 28.45 35.04 17.22
N GLY A 564 28.24 36.37 17.18
CA GLY A 564 29.04 37.33 17.96
C GLY A 564 30.41 37.66 17.37
N TYR A 565 30.64 37.41 16.08
CA TYR A 565 31.89 37.77 15.42
C TYR A 565 31.93 39.26 15.05
N SER A 566 33.11 39.88 15.23
CA SER A 566 33.31 41.31 14.96
C SER A 566 33.58 41.65 13.49
N LYS A 567 34.02 40.68 12.70
CA LYS A 567 34.27 40.82 11.26
C LYS A 567 33.06 40.31 10.46
N SER A 568 32.89 40.76 9.23
CA SER A 568 31.87 40.18 8.33
C SER A 568 32.20 38.73 7.99
N CYS A 569 31.19 37.94 7.62
CA CYS A 569 31.37 36.55 7.21
C CYS A 569 32.39 36.42 6.06
N SER A 570 32.23 37.23 5.01
CA SER A 570 33.16 37.30 3.88
C SER A 570 34.61 37.66 4.25
N THR A 571 34.80 38.42 5.34
CA THR A 571 36.16 38.73 5.84
C THR A 571 36.74 37.55 6.60
N MET A 572 35.92 36.79 7.32
CA MET A 572 36.37 35.58 8.02
C MET A 572 36.81 34.48 7.05
N VAL A 573 36.18 34.38 5.88
CA VAL A 573 36.58 33.45 4.81
C VAL A 573 38.00 33.70 4.31
N GLN A 574 38.53 34.91 4.42
CA GLN A 574 39.88 35.23 3.93
C GLN A 574 41.01 34.60 4.74
N ASP A 575 40.79 34.38 6.03
CA ASP A 575 41.80 33.86 6.96
C ASP A 575 41.73 32.33 7.02
N PRO A 576 42.74 31.60 6.51
CA PRO A 576 42.74 30.14 6.50
C PRO A 576 42.71 29.52 7.90
N THR A 577 43.22 30.23 8.91
CA THR A 577 43.34 29.69 10.28
C THR A 577 41.99 29.49 10.95
N ASN A 578 40.94 30.13 10.44
CA ASN A 578 39.56 29.93 10.88
C ASN A 578 39.01 28.53 10.55
N PHE A 579 39.60 27.84 9.57
CA PHE A 579 39.05 26.60 9.01
C PHE A 579 39.84 25.34 9.42
N VAL A 580 40.75 25.45 10.38
CA VAL A 580 41.53 24.30 10.89
C VAL A 580 40.65 23.19 11.50
N ASN A 581 39.47 23.57 12.00
CA ASN A 581 38.49 22.64 12.56
C ASN A 581 37.31 22.37 11.62
N ALA A 582 37.34 22.92 10.40
CA ALA A 582 36.30 22.68 9.40
C ALA A 582 36.55 21.33 8.69
N VAL A 583 36.46 20.24 9.45
CA VAL A 583 36.82 18.88 9.02
C VAL A 583 35.75 17.89 9.46
N PHE A 584 35.18 17.16 8.50
CA PHE A 584 34.52 15.89 8.78
C PHE A 584 35.59 14.80 8.85
N GLU A 585 35.58 14.01 9.91
CA GLU A 585 36.33 12.75 9.97
C GLU A 585 35.34 11.59 10.15
N VAL A 586 35.21 10.77 9.13
CA VAL A 586 34.18 9.74 9.00
C VAL A 586 34.82 8.36 9.17
N ASN A 587 34.37 7.59 10.16
CA ASN A 587 34.81 6.21 10.35
C ASN A 587 34.12 5.30 9.32
N SER A 588 32.80 5.43 9.18
CA SER A 588 32.03 4.72 8.15
C SER A 588 30.64 5.31 7.91
N VAL A 589 30.12 5.07 6.71
CA VAL A 589 28.69 5.17 6.41
C VAL A 589 28.20 3.79 6.01
N GLN A 590 27.14 3.32 6.64
CA GLN A 590 26.53 2.01 6.37
C GLN A 590 25.06 2.20 6.08
N VAL A 591 24.58 1.61 4.99
CA VAL A 591 23.16 1.60 4.64
C VAL A 591 22.67 0.16 4.71
N PHE A 592 21.61 -0.04 5.48
CA PHE A 592 20.92 -1.29 5.62
C PHE A 592 19.55 -1.18 4.95
N LYS A 593 19.06 -2.30 4.40
CA LYS A 593 17.74 -2.38 3.80
C LYS A 593 16.88 -3.39 4.56
N GLN A 594 15.62 -3.04 4.78
CA GLN A 594 14.62 -3.98 5.31
C GLN A 594 14.36 -5.09 4.27
N LYS A 595 14.28 -6.34 4.72
CA LYS A 595 14.15 -7.51 3.85
C LYS A 595 12.74 -8.04 3.72
#